data_AF-A0A945CUZ0-F1
#
_entry.id   AF-A0A945CUZ0-F1
#
_cell.length_a   1.000
_cell.length_b   1.000
_cell.length_c   1.000
_cell.angle_alpha   90.00
_cell.angle_beta   90.00
_cell.angle_gamma   90.00
#
_symmetry.space_group_name_H-M   'P 1'
#
loop_
_entity.id
_entity.type
_entity.pdbx_description
1 polymer ?
#
loop_
_entity_poly.entity_id
_entity_poly.type
_entity_poly.pdbx_seq_one_letter_code
_entity_poly.pdbx_strand_id
1 'polypeptide(L)'
;NQFHFVEAHFACLCESRAAFYKTAGDELTAGIFKRAGRRAVQMTLPWILEMEPFRHTKQGFHPELGHGVDSGGPYSVYGSLAASLLGAAYHLADEDIEEETTPAEMGGFAFALWPAFHKVFASCGGYHVEVDTRADREKDGTGLGRLQRIGVRSEIALAGSISPDATFSFGVERPTVSLAIGPVWWDSEGRERRLADFSDEISDVEFTVLREMPEEVAFEVRYTGELGGCCELTESYVLSDRGLEYAVRCEPKPERLHLLVPVILTDGEVEGEFIEEKDHLRVDYRGSIYRINLRPDAEWVLRDDPPAANRNALYRALEIRFNEVSLELGQAGK
;
A
#
# COMPACT_ATOMS: atom_id res chain seq x y z
N ASN A 1 7.16 0.68 5.44
CA ASN A 1 7.69 1.52 6.53
C ASN A 1 7.47 3.00 6.17
N GLN A 2 6.90 3.81 7.06
CA GLN A 2 6.55 5.22 6.83
C GLN A 2 7.64 6.23 7.21
N PHE A 3 8.72 5.84 7.88
CA PHE A 3 9.76 6.78 8.31
C PHE A 3 10.72 7.16 7.18
N HIS A 4 11.03 8.45 7.06
CA HIS A 4 11.90 8.96 5.98
C HIS A 4 13.35 8.50 6.05
N PHE A 5 13.80 7.96 7.19
CA PHE A 5 15.15 7.38 7.24
C PHE A 5 15.28 6.17 6.31
N VAL A 6 14.18 5.47 5.97
CA VAL A 6 14.21 4.34 5.04
C VAL A 6 14.51 4.82 3.63
N GLU A 7 13.81 5.85 3.16
CA GLU A 7 14.10 6.48 1.86
C GLU A 7 15.49 7.09 1.84
N ALA A 8 15.91 7.76 2.92
CA ALA A 8 17.24 8.36 3.01
C ALA A 8 18.35 7.29 3.00
N HIS A 9 18.15 6.17 3.70
CA HIS A 9 19.09 5.05 3.69
C HIS A 9 19.16 4.39 2.31
N PHE A 10 18.01 4.20 1.66
CA PHE A 10 17.97 3.68 0.30
C PHE A 10 18.66 4.62 -0.69
N ALA A 11 18.49 5.93 -0.56
CA ALA A 11 19.20 6.93 -1.35
C ALA A 11 20.73 6.83 -1.15
N CYS A 12 21.23 6.73 0.09
CA CYS A 12 22.66 6.50 0.35
C CYS A 12 23.19 5.25 -0.35
N LEU A 13 22.45 4.13 -0.24
CA LEU A 13 22.81 2.89 -0.90
C LEU A 13 22.87 3.08 -2.41
N CYS A 14 21.85 3.70 -2.99
CA CYS A 14 21.74 3.97 -4.41
C CYS A 14 22.89 4.84 -4.93
N GLU A 15 23.18 5.98 -4.31
CA GLU A 15 24.27 6.86 -4.75
C GLU A 15 25.63 6.15 -4.65
N SER A 16 25.87 5.39 -3.57
CA SER A 16 27.08 4.57 -3.44
C SER A 16 27.19 3.50 -4.53
N ARG A 17 26.08 2.83 -4.88
CA ARG A 17 26.08 1.79 -5.91
C ARG A 17 26.19 2.37 -7.31
N ALA A 18 25.56 3.51 -7.58
CA ALA A 18 25.68 4.23 -8.84
C ALA A 18 27.16 4.52 -9.15
N ALA A 19 27.89 5.11 -8.20
CA ALA A 19 29.32 5.39 -8.34
C ALA A 19 30.17 4.12 -8.54
N PHE A 20 29.84 3.03 -7.83
CA PHE A 20 30.50 1.73 -7.99
C PHE A 20 30.35 1.20 -9.42
N TYR A 21 29.14 1.18 -9.97
CA TYR A 21 28.87 0.66 -11.32
C TYR A 21 29.46 1.56 -12.41
N LYS A 22 29.43 2.88 -12.25
CA LYS A 22 30.11 3.81 -13.16
C LYS A 22 31.61 3.55 -13.22
N THR A 23 32.26 3.35 -12.06
CA THR A 23 33.69 3.01 -12.00
C THR A 23 33.99 1.66 -12.67
N ALA A 24 33.06 0.71 -12.62
CA ALA A 24 33.16 -0.57 -13.29
C ALA A 24 32.84 -0.52 -14.80
N GLY A 25 32.42 0.63 -15.34
CA GLY A 25 32.02 0.81 -16.74
C GLY A 25 30.62 0.28 -17.08
N ASP A 26 29.79 -0.01 -16.07
CA ASP A 26 28.39 -0.42 -16.25
C ASP A 26 27.47 0.80 -16.07
N GLU A 27 27.38 1.60 -17.12
CA GLU A 27 26.63 2.86 -17.12
C GLU A 27 25.12 2.63 -16.93
N LEU A 28 24.57 1.56 -17.51
CA LEU A 28 23.15 1.21 -17.38
C LEU A 28 22.79 0.97 -15.92
N THR A 29 23.52 0.08 -15.24
CA THR A 29 23.22 -0.23 -13.83
C THR A 29 23.49 0.99 -12.94
N ALA A 30 24.52 1.78 -13.26
CA ALA A 30 24.77 3.03 -12.55
C ALA A 30 23.58 3.99 -12.63
N GLY A 31 23.02 4.18 -13.83
CA GLY A 31 21.86 5.03 -14.05
C GLY A 31 20.59 4.54 -13.35
N ILE A 32 20.38 3.22 -13.29
CA ILE A 32 19.24 2.62 -12.56
C ILE A 32 19.32 2.98 -11.07
N PHE A 33 20.50 2.82 -10.47
CA PHE A 33 20.69 3.19 -9.07
C PHE A 33 20.55 4.70 -8.86
N LYS A 34 21.11 5.51 -9.76
CA LYS A 34 20.99 6.98 -9.67
C LYS A 34 19.53 7.41 -9.65
N ARG A 35 18.74 6.90 -10.58
CA ARG A 35 17.29 7.17 -10.65
C ARG A 35 16.55 6.68 -9.41
N ALA A 36 16.84 5.48 -8.94
CA ALA A 36 16.22 4.93 -7.73
C ALA A 36 16.49 5.81 -6.49
N GLY A 37 17.73 6.29 -6.32
CA GLY A 37 18.11 7.20 -5.24
C GLY A 37 17.38 8.54 -5.32
N ARG A 38 17.32 9.15 -6.52
CA ARG A 38 16.58 10.39 -6.76
C ARG A 38 15.10 10.24 -6.38
N ARG A 39 14.45 9.17 -6.83
CA ARG A 39 13.04 8.89 -6.53
C ARG A 39 12.79 8.72 -5.04
N ALA A 40 13.68 8.04 -4.33
CA ALA A 40 13.59 7.86 -2.89
C ALA A 40 13.57 9.21 -2.16
N VAL A 41 14.48 10.12 -2.51
CA VAL A 41 14.52 11.48 -1.93
C VAL A 41 13.27 12.27 -2.30
N GLN A 42 12.84 12.23 -3.57
CA GLN A 42 11.64 12.94 -4.02
C GLN A 42 10.37 12.59 -3.21
N MET A 43 10.24 11.33 -2.80
CA MET A 43 9.10 10.86 -1.99
C MET A 43 9.05 11.46 -0.58
N THR A 44 10.16 11.99 -0.05
CA THR A 44 10.20 12.60 1.28
C THR A 44 9.95 14.10 1.26
N LEU A 45 10.23 14.77 0.13
CA LEU A 45 10.23 16.23 0.02
C LEU A 45 8.93 16.88 0.51
N PRO A 46 7.72 16.40 0.18
CA PRO A 46 6.51 17.08 0.61
C PRO A 46 6.35 17.10 2.13
N TRP A 47 6.74 16.02 2.79
CA TRP A 47 6.60 15.87 4.24
C TRP A 47 7.63 16.70 5.00
N ILE A 48 8.80 16.92 4.40
CA ILE A 48 9.92 17.62 5.03
C ILE A 48 9.91 19.11 4.72
N LEU A 49 9.59 19.50 3.48
CA LEU A 49 9.73 20.87 2.98
C LEU A 49 8.41 21.64 2.94
N GLU A 50 7.27 20.96 2.85
CA GLU A 50 5.96 21.61 2.66
C GLU A 50 5.11 21.61 3.94
N MET A 51 5.62 21.06 5.05
CA MET A 51 4.91 20.97 6.33
C MET A 51 5.69 21.65 7.46
N GLU A 52 4.96 22.30 8.38
CA GLU A 52 5.51 22.92 9.59
C GLU A 52 4.72 22.43 10.84
N PRO A 53 5.38 21.82 11.85
CA PRO A 53 6.77 21.31 11.80
C PRO A 53 6.95 20.28 10.68
N PHE A 54 8.18 19.97 10.29
CA PHE A 54 8.38 18.90 9.31
C PHE A 54 7.78 17.57 9.83
N ARG A 55 7.51 16.61 8.94
CA ARG A 55 7.11 15.26 9.35
C ARG A 55 8.28 14.31 9.13
N HIS A 56 8.62 13.49 10.15
CA HIS A 56 9.61 12.42 10.02
C HIS A 56 9.00 11.12 9.48
N THR A 57 7.68 11.12 9.29
CA THR A 57 6.85 10.05 8.76
C THR A 57 5.95 10.56 7.62
N LYS A 58 5.52 9.66 6.72
CA LYS A 58 4.61 9.96 5.59
C LYS A 58 3.15 10.10 6.03
N GLN A 59 2.83 11.12 6.83
CA GLN A 59 1.49 11.42 7.33
C GLN A 59 1.36 12.87 7.81
N GLY A 60 0.14 13.40 7.80
CA GLY A 60 -0.17 14.80 8.11
C GLY A 60 -0.34 15.14 9.59
N PHE A 61 -0.62 14.18 10.48
CA PHE A 61 -0.86 14.46 11.91
C PHE A 61 0.29 15.21 12.57
N HIS A 62 -0.06 16.10 13.50
CA HIS A 62 0.93 16.84 14.27
C HIS A 62 1.88 15.88 15.03
N PRO A 63 3.21 16.09 15.01
CA PRO A 63 4.16 15.16 15.63
C PRO A 63 3.92 14.88 17.13
N GLU A 64 3.33 15.82 17.86
CA GLU A 64 3.00 15.64 19.29
C GLU A 64 1.99 14.52 19.54
N LEU A 65 1.15 14.18 18.56
CA LEU A 65 0.22 13.05 18.67
C LEU A 65 0.96 11.70 18.67
N GLY A 66 2.17 11.65 18.10
CA GLY A 66 2.92 10.41 17.96
C GLY A 66 2.19 9.36 17.11
N HIS A 67 1.29 9.77 16.20
CA HIS A 67 0.57 8.86 15.31
C HIS A 67 1.55 8.11 14.38
N GLY A 68 1.34 6.80 14.25
CA GLY A 68 2.17 5.92 13.43
C GLY A 68 3.60 5.72 13.97
N VAL A 69 3.95 6.22 15.16
CA VAL A 69 5.33 6.17 15.68
C VAL A 69 5.59 4.90 16.49
N ASP A 70 6.65 4.18 16.15
CA ASP A 70 7.14 3.04 16.94
C ASP A 70 7.90 3.53 18.18
N SER A 71 7.94 2.69 19.23
CA SER A 71 8.62 3.01 20.51
C SER A 71 10.10 3.41 20.35
N GLY A 72 10.78 2.86 19.34
CA GLY A 72 12.17 3.19 19.00
C GLY A 72 12.35 4.36 18.02
N GLY A 73 11.27 4.96 17.52
CA GLY A 73 11.29 5.97 16.47
C GLY A 73 10.83 7.38 16.84
N PRO A 74 11.18 7.93 18.02
CA PRO A 74 10.76 9.26 18.39
C PRO A 74 11.25 10.30 17.37
N TYR A 75 10.45 11.35 17.21
CA TYR A 75 10.58 12.39 16.20
C TYR A 75 12.01 12.91 16.00
N SER A 76 12.71 13.24 17.09
CA SER A 76 14.07 13.78 17.02
C SER A 76 15.11 12.75 16.56
N VAL A 77 14.97 11.48 16.94
CA VAL A 77 15.95 10.43 16.63
C VAL A 77 15.90 10.07 15.15
N TYR A 78 14.72 9.71 14.63
CA TYR A 78 14.58 9.33 13.24
C TYR A 78 14.54 10.53 12.29
N GLY A 79 14.11 11.70 12.74
CA GLY A 79 14.30 12.95 12.00
C GLY A 79 15.78 13.29 11.79
N SER A 80 16.59 13.22 12.85
CA SER A 80 18.04 13.48 12.75
C SER A 80 18.77 12.40 11.94
N LEU A 81 18.35 11.14 12.05
CA LEU A 81 18.88 10.05 11.23
C LEU A 81 18.59 10.28 9.75
N ALA A 82 17.34 10.62 9.40
CA ALA A 82 16.97 10.93 8.03
C ALA A 82 17.79 12.10 7.48
N ALA A 83 17.94 13.18 8.24
CA ALA A 83 18.74 14.34 7.85
C ALA A 83 20.22 13.98 7.62
N SER A 84 20.82 13.21 8.52
CA SER A 84 22.21 12.74 8.40
C SER A 84 22.42 11.88 7.16
N LEU A 85 21.50 10.94 6.90
CA LEU A 85 21.54 10.08 5.72
C LEU A 85 21.34 10.89 4.43
N LEU A 86 20.40 11.83 4.38
CA LEU A 86 20.23 12.70 3.21
C LEU A 86 21.49 13.53 2.93
N GLY A 87 22.15 14.04 3.98
CA GLY A 87 23.45 14.71 3.85
C GLY A 87 24.55 13.79 3.31
N ALA A 88 24.60 12.54 3.77
CA ALA A 88 25.54 11.55 3.26
C ALA A 88 25.26 11.19 1.79
N ALA A 89 23.98 10.98 1.42
CA ALA A 89 23.58 10.74 0.04
C ALA A 89 24.00 11.90 -0.88
N TYR A 90 23.81 13.15 -0.44
CA TYR A 90 24.27 14.33 -1.18
C TYR A 90 25.79 14.33 -1.43
N HIS A 91 26.60 13.92 -0.45
CA HIS A 91 28.06 13.84 -0.62
C HIS A 91 28.52 12.66 -1.47
N LEU A 92 27.72 11.59 -1.54
CA LEU A 92 27.98 10.43 -2.39
C LEU A 92 27.50 10.64 -3.83
N ALA A 93 26.60 11.60 -4.05
CA ALA A 93 25.97 11.82 -5.33
C ALA A 93 26.99 12.24 -6.39
N ASP A 94 26.95 11.53 -7.52
CA ASP A 94 27.64 11.89 -8.76
C ASP A 94 26.58 12.31 -9.79
N GLU A 95 26.57 13.60 -10.14
CA GLU A 95 25.62 14.17 -11.10
C GLU A 95 26.05 13.96 -12.56
N ASP A 96 27.24 13.41 -12.81
CA ASP A 96 27.68 12.98 -14.15
C ASP A 96 27.21 11.55 -14.47
N ILE A 97 26.33 10.94 -13.66
CA ILE A 97 25.65 9.67 -13.97
C ILE A 97 24.28 9.99 -14.55
N GLU A 98 24.06 9.62 -15.81
CA GLU A 98 22.74 9.72 -16.44
C GLU A 98 21.74 8.75 -15.78
N GLU A 99 20.51 9.20 -15.55
CA GLU A 99 19.46 8.37 -14.94
C GLU A 99 18.89 7.36 -15.93
N GLU A 100 18.67 6.13 -15.48
CA GLU A 100 18.04 5.05 -16.27
C GLU A 100 16.83 4.46 -15.57
N THR A 101 15.86 3.96 -16.34
CA THR A 101 14.55 3.50 -15.83
C THR A 101 14.71 2.38 -14.80
N THR A 102 14.09 2.52 -13.62
CA THR A 102 14.19 1.51 -12.56
C THR A 102 13.33 0.28 -12.85
N PRO A 103 13.65 -0.91 -12.30
CA PRO A 103 12.77 -2.08 -12.38
C PRO A 103 11.35 -1.81 -11.88
N ALA A 104 11.20 -1.02 -10.81
CA ALA A 104 9.89 -0.62 -10.28
C ALA A 104 9.08 0.26 -11.26
N GLU A 105 9.75 1.05 -12.10
CA GLU A 105 9.12 1.83 -13.16
C GLU A 105 8.82 1.00 -14.41
N MET A 106 9.71 0.06 -14.78
CA MET A 106 9.46 -0.85 -15.90
C MET A 106 8.27 -1.78 -15.60
N GLY A 107 8.16 -2.28 -14.36
CA GLY A 107 7.14 -3.24 -13.98
C GLY A 107 7.26 -4.56 -14.75
N GLY A 108 6.13 -5.23 -14.95
CA GLY A 108 6.05 -6.48 -15.70
C GLY A 108 6.42 -7.72 -14.90
N PHE A 109 6.31 -7.67 -13.56
CA PHE A 109 6.65 -8.80 -12.69
C PHE A 109 5.67 -8.96 -11.53
N ALA A 110 5.56 -10.20 -11.04
CA ALA A 110 4.94 -10.56 -9.78
C ALA A 110 5.73 -11.70 -9.09
N PHE A 111 5.91 -11.61 -7.77
CA PHE A 111 6.59 -12.66 -7.01
C PHE A 111 6.05 -12.78 -5.59
N ALA A 112 6.23 -13.97 -5.01
CA ALA A 112 5.87 -14.28 -3.63
C ALA A 112 7.11 -14.55 -2.78
N LEU A 113 7.03 -14.20 -1.50
CA LEU A 113 8.03 -14.52 -0.48
C LEU A 113 7.49 -15.49 0.58
N TRP A 114 6.43 -16.24 0.25
CA TRP A 114 5.90 -17.32 1.07
C TRP A 114 6.89 -18.50 1.16
N PRO A 115 7.05 -19.14 2.33
CA PRO A 115 6.46 -18.83 3.64
C PRO A 115 7.34 -17.93 4.52
N ALA A 116 8.44 -17.37 4.01
CA ALA A 116 9.42 -16.67 4.85
C ALA A 116 8.96 -15.27 5.30
N PHE A 117 8.27 -14.54 4.42
CA PHE A 117 7.84 -13.16 4.67
C PHE A 117 6.34 -12.93 4.45
N HIS A 118 5.58 -13.99 4.12
CA HIS A 118 4.13 -13.97 3.89
C HIS A 118 3.62 -12.79 3.05
N LYS A 119 4.32 -12.48 1.94
CA LYS A 119 3.97 -11.34 1.09
C LYS A 119 4.04 -11.70 -0.39
N VAL A 120 3.19 -11.07 -1.18
CA VAL A 120 3.21 -11.05 -2.64
C VAL A 120 3.37 -9.61 -3.11
N PHE A 121 4.18 -9.42 -4.15
CA PHE A 121 4.43 -8.13 -4.76
C PHE A 121 4.18 -8.22 -6.26
N ALA A 122 3.62 -7.16 -6.84
CA ALA A 122 3.58 -7.01 -8.29
C ALA A 122 3.72 -5.54 -8.69
N SER A 123 4.30 -5.30 -9.86
CA SER A 123 4.40 -3.96 -10.45
C SER A 123 4.10 -4.00 -11.94
N CYS A 124 3.28 -3.07 -12.43
CA CYS A 124 2.95 -2.94 -13.86
C CYS A 124 2.34 -1.55 -14.13
N GLY A 125 2.63 -0.95 -15.29
CA GLY A 125 1.98 0.30 -15.70
C GLY A 125 2.19 1.49 -14.74
N GLY A 126 3.30 1.49 -13.99
CA GLY A 126 3.57 2.46 -12.93
C GLY A 126 2.79 2.24 -11.63
N TYR A 127 2.01 1.17 -11.52
CA TYR A 127 1.41 0.71 -10.28
C TYR A 127 2.29 -0.29 -9.56
N HIS A 128 2.09 -0.38 -8.25
CA HIS A 128 2.68 -1.37 -7.36
C HIS A 128 1.65 -1.84 -6.34
N VAL A 129 1.64 -3.15 -6.08
CA VAL A 129 0.79 -3.78 -5.06
C VAL A 129 1.61 -4.63 -4.11
N GLU A 130 1.19 -4.63 -2.84
CA GLU A 130 1.69 -5.51 -1.78
C GLU A 130 0.50 -6.21 -1.11
N VAL A 131 0.53 -7.54 -1.11
CA VAL A 131 -0.48 -8.39 -0.47
C VAL A 131 0.16 -9.12 0.69
N ASP A 132 -0.40 -8.96 1.88
CA ASP A 132 -0.06 -9.75 3.05
C ASP A 132 -0.79 -11.10 2.97
N THR A 133 -0.06 -12.19 2.83
CA THR A 133 -0.65 -13.53 2.67
C THR A 133 -0.89 -14.23 4.01
N ARG A 134 -0.30 -13.72 5.09
CA ARG A 134 -0.58 -14.12 6.47
C ARG A 134 -0.18 -13.00 7.43
N ALA A 135 -1.17 -12.40 8.07
CA ALA A 135 -1.02 -11.20 8.89
C ALA A 135 0.06 -11.35 9.97
N ASP A 136 0.93 -10.34 10.08
CA ASP A 136 1.65 -10.04 11.31
C ASP A 136 0.78 -9.05 12.10
N ARG A 137 -0.09 -9.57 12.97
CA ARG A 137 -1.14 -8.76 13.63
C ARG A 137 -0.57 -7.57 14.40
N GLU A 138 0.67 -7.60 14.84
CA GLU A 138 1.33 -6.47 15.49
C GLU A 138 1.69 -5.32 14.54
N LYS A 139 1.47 -5.50 13.23
CA LYS A 139 1.81 -4.56 12.16
C LYS A 139 0.68 -4.38 11.14
N ASP A 140 0.26 -5.47 10.51
CA ASP A 140 -0.52 -5.50 9.27
C ASP A 140 -1.57 -6.65 9.32
N GLY A 141 -2.72 -6.45 8.67
CA GLY A 141 -3.72 -7.49 8.39
C GLY A 141 -3.50 -8.16 7.02
N THR A 142 -4.11 -9.33 6.80
CA THR A 142 -4.02 -10.12 5.55
C THR A 142 -4.84 -9.48 4.41
N GLY A 143 -4.39 -9.66 3.16
CA GLY A 143 -5.03 -9.14 1.96
C GLY A 143 -4.23 -8.02 1.30
N LEU A 144 -4.84 -7.29 0.37
CA LEU A 144 -4.17 -6.21 -0.36
C LEU A 144 -3.98 -4.99 0.56
N GLY A 145 -2.79 -4.89 1.14
CA GLY A 145 -2.40 -3.86 2.10
C GLY A 145 -1.83 -2.60 1.44
N ARG A 146 -1.30 -2.68 0.21
CA ARG A 146 -0.83 -1.51 -0.54
C ARG A 146 -1.29 -1.51 -1.97
N LEU A 147 -1.84 -0.38 -2.40
CA LEU A 147 -2.06 -0.04 -3.81
C LEU A 147 -1.45 1.34 -4.05
N GLN A 148 -0.43 1.41 -4.89
CA GLN A 148 0.34 2.63 -5.14
C GLN A 148 0.52 2.86 -6.63
N ARG A 149 0.69 4.12 -7.02
CA ARG A 149 1.05 4.53 -8.38
C ARG A 149 2.12 5.61 -8.34
N ILE A 150 3.09 5.53 -9.26
CA ILE A 150 4.13 6.55 -9.42
C ILE A 150 3.49 7.93 -9.61
N GLY A 151 3.97 8.91 -8.82
CA GLY A 151 3.46 10.28 -8.84
C GLY A 151 2.17 10.51 -8.06
N VAL A 152 1.58 9.47 -7.46
CA VAL A 152 0.36 9.58 -6.65
C VAL A 152 0.71 9.42 -5.16
N ARG A 153 0.01 10.14 -4.29
CA ARG A 153 0.17 10.01 -2.82
C ARG A 153 -0.17 8.59 -2.39
N SER A 154 0.75 7.93 -1.68
CA SER A 154 0.64 6.50 -1.39
C SER A 154 -0.53 6.14 -0.48
N GLU A 155 -0.92 7.07 0.39
CA GLU A 155 -1.95 6.90 1.40
C GLU A 155 -3.37 7.04 0.86
N ILE A 156 -3.56 7.50 -0.39
CA ILE A 156 -4.89 7.79 -0.92
C ILE A 156 -5.80 6.55 -1.04
N ALA A 157 -5.24 5.42 -1.47
CA ALA A 157 -5.94 4.14 -1.49
C ALA A 157 -5.68 3.38 -0.20
N LEU A 158 -4.45 2.87 -0.05
CA LEU A 158 -3.98 2.24 1.18
C LEU A 158 -2.46 2.11 1.16
N ALA A 159 -1.80 2.55 2.23
CA ALA A 159 -0.34 2.46 2.42
C ALA A 159 0.05 1.53 3.58
N GLY A 160 -0.62 0.39 3.68
CA GLY A 160 -0.50 -0.60 4.75
C GLY A 160 -1.89 -0.96 5.25
N SER A 161 -2.16 -2.24 5.44
CA SER A 161 -3.41 -2.68 6.05
C SER A 161 -3.50 -2.19 7.50
N ILE A 162 -4.70 -2.28 8.04
CA ILE A 162 -5.03 -1.85 9.40
C ILE A 162 -5.16 -3.09 10.27
N SER A 163 -4.52 -3.06 11.43
CA SER A 163 -4.68 -4.07 12.47
C SER A 163 -4.99 -3.40 13.81
N PRO A 164 -6.00 -3.88 14.56
CA PRO A 164 -6.31 -3.41 15.91
C PRO A 164 -5.20 -3.75 16.91
N ASP A 165 -4.41 -4.80 16.63
CA ASP A 165 -3.34 -5.30 17.48
C ASP A 165 -2.00 -4.60 17.22
N ALA A 166 -1.97 -3.61 16.32
CA ALA A 166 -0.73 -2.96 15.97
C ALA A 166 -0.06 -2.26 17.17
N THR A 167 1.27 -2.34 17.20
CA THR A 167 2.10 -1.95 18.35
C THR A 167 2.65 -0.53 18.28
N PHE A 168 2.44 0.17 17.16
CA PHE A 168 2.77 1.59 17.04
C PHE A 168 1.79 2.46 17.84
N SER A 169 2.21 3.68 18.15
CA SER A 169 1.32 4.66 18.77
C SER A 169 0.30 5.17 17.77
N PHE A 170 -0.99 4.99 18.07
CA PHE A 170 -2.06 5.48 17.22
C PHE A 170 -2.20 6.99 17.27
N GLY A 171 -1.92 7.67 18.40
CA GLY A 171 -2.15 9.13 18.53
C GLY A 171 -3.60 9.59 18.33
N VAL A 172 -4.50 8.67 18.02
CA VAL A 172 -5.93 8.79 17.73
C VAL A 172 -6.62 7.55 18.30
N GLU A 173 -7.94 7.44 18.12
CA GLU A 173 -8.67 6.24 18.53
C GLU A 173 -8.14 4.98 17.82
N ARG A 174 -7.97 3.91 18.60
CA ARG A 174 -7.48 2.63 18.09
C ARG A 174 -8.59 1.98 17.24
N PRO A 175 -8.28 1.45 16.04
CA PRO A 175 -9.25 0.71 15.25
C PRO A 175 -9.72 -0.52 16.03
N THR A 176 -10.99 -0.86 15.86
CA THR A 176 -11.62 -2.03 16.49
C THR A 176 -11.63 -3.25 15.57
N VAL A 177 -11.19 -3.09 14.33
CA VAL A 177 -11.28 -4.08 13.26
C VAL A 177 -10.04 -4.05 12.37
N SER A 178 -9.67 -5.20 11.81
CA SER A 178 -8.66 -5.25 10.75
C SER A 178 -9.29 -4.84 9.43
N LEU A 179 -8.53 -4.13 8.59
CA LEU A 179 -9.03 -3.63 7.32
C LEU A 179 -7.91 -3.62 6.25
N ALA A 180 -8.20 -4.22 5.12
CA ALA A 180 -7.40 -4.20 3.89
C ALA A 180 -8.35 -4.04 2.70
N ILE A 181 -7.83 -3.87 1.49
CA ILE A 181 -8.65 -4.11 0.30
C ILE A 181 -8.84 -5.63 0.23
N GLY A 182 -10.06 -6.11 0.43
CA GLY A 182 -10.25 -7.54 0.65
C GLY A 182 -11.70 -7.99 0.79
N PRO A 183 -11.93 -9.32 0.79
CA PRO A 183 -13.26 -9.88 0.94
C PRO A 183 -13.74 -9.84 2.39
N VAL A 184 -15.05 -9.72 2.51
CA VAL A 184 -15.81 -9.95 3.73
C VAL A 184 -16.97 -10.90 3.44
N TRP A 185 -17.18 -11.88 4.30
CA TRP A 185 -18.26 -12.85 4.18
C TRP A 185 -18.89 -13.15 5.53
N TRP A 186 -19.99 -13.89 5.52
CA TRP A 186 -20.69 -14.30 6.74
C TRP A 186 -20.66 -15.81 6.88
N ASP A 187 -20.29 -16.28 8.07
CA ASP A 187 -20.29 -17.71 8.39
C ASP A 187 -21.72 -18.24 8.64
N SER A 188 -21.85 -19.55 8.87
CA SER A 188 -23.14 -20.21 9.11
C SER A 188 -23.85 -19.76 10.39
N GLU A 189 -23.14 -19.09 11.32
CA GLU A 189 -23.72 -18.47 12.50
C GLU A 189 -24.11 -17.01 12.27
N GLY A 190 -23.90 -16.49 11.05
CA GLY A 190 -24.17 -15.11 10.69
C GLY A 190 -23.14 -14.12 11.20
N ARG A 191 -21.94 -14.56 11.59
CA ARG A 191 -20.84 -13.68 11.99
C ARG A 191 -20.07 -13.21 10.78
N GLU A 192 -19.76 -11.91 10.75
CA GLU A 192 -18.91 -11.32 9.73
C GLU A 192 -17.47 -11.82 9.88
N ARG A 193 -16.85 -12.20 8.76
CA ARG A 193 -15.46 -12.66 8.63
C ARG A 193 -14.77 -11.82 7.58
N ARG A 194 -13.60 -11.29 7.88
CA ARG A 194 -12.78 -10.49 6.97
C ARG A 194 -11.48 -11.22 6.74
N LEU A 195 -11.01 -11.27 5.50
CA LEU A 195 -9.70 -11.86 5.22
C LEU A 195 -8.60 -11.21 6.08
N ALA A 196 -8.71 -9.89 6.29
CA ALA A 196 -7.79 -9.10 7.11
C ALA A 196 -7.59 -9.58 8.56
N ASP A 197 -8.57 -10.31 9.13
CA ASP A 197 -8.48 -10.81 10.50
C ASP A 197 -7.69 -12.13 10.63
N PHE A 198 -7.48 -12.86 9.53
CA PHE A 198 -6.85 -14.19 9.57
C PHE A 198 -5.32 -14.11 9.54
N SER A 199 -4.68 -14.95 10.35
CA SER A 199 -3.22 -15.13 10.40
C SER A 199 -2.90 -16.63 10.49
N ASP A 200 -2.63 -17.16 11.68
CA ASP A 200 -2.27 -18.56 11.90
C ASP A 200 -3.36 -19.55 11.48
N GLU A 201 -4.60 -19.08 11.29
CA GLU A 201 -5.70 -19.86 10.71
C GLU A 201 -5.47 -20.18 9.22
N ILE A 202 -4.57 -19.46 8.53
CA ILE A 202 -4.14 -19.72 7.15
C ILE A 202 -3.03 -20.77 7.19
N SER A 203 -3.38 -21.99 6.79
CA SER A 203 -2.46 -23.14 6.78
C SER A 203 -1.54 -23.18 5.57
N ASP A 204 -2.01 -22.70 4.41
CA ASP A 204 -1.23 -22.69 3.17
C ASP A 204 -1.64 -21.52 2.27
N VAL A 205 -0.69 -21.10 1.44
CA VAL A 205 -0.87 -20.07 0.41
C VAL A 205 -0.23 -20.55 -0.88
N GLU A 206 -1.04 -20.60 -1.94
CA GLU A 206 -0.55 -20.80 -3.29
C GLU A 206 -0.57 -19.48 -4.06
N PHE A 207 0.54 -19.17 -4.71
CA PHE A 207 0.69 -18.01 -5.59
C PHE A 207 0.87 -18.50 -7.02
N THR A 208 0.02 -18.03 -7.93
CA THR A 208 0.04 -18.42 -9.34
C THR A 208 0.16 -17.18 -10.22
N VAL A 209 1.25 -17.07 -10.96
CA VAL A 209 1.39 -16.07 -12.02
C VAL A 209 0.64 -16.55 -13.26
N LEU A 210 -0.32 -15.76 -13.71
CA LEU A 210 -1.09 -16.01 -14.93
C LEU A 210 -0.48 -15.27 -16.14
N ARG A 211 0.12 -14.10 -15.91
CA ARG A 211 0.74 -13.26 -16.95
C ARG A 211 1.79 -12.33 -16.36
N GLU A 212 2.93 -12.21 -17.03
CA GLU A 212 3.98 -11.23 -16.76
C GLU A 212 4.43 -10.60 -18.07
N MET A 213 3.84 -9.46 -18.40
CA MET A 213 4.16 -8.65 -19.58
C MET A 213 4.38 -7.20 -19.16
N PRO A 214 5.16 -6.40 -19.91
CA PRO A 214 5.38 -4.98 -19.58
C PRO A 214 4.08 -4.19 -19.40
N GLU A 215 3.04 -4.50 -20.17
CA GLU A 215 1.76 -3.79 -20.19
C GLU A 215 0.71 -4.39 -19.23
N GLU A 216 0.88 -5.65 -18.80
CA GLU A 216 -0.07 -6.32 -17.93
C GLU A 216 0.59 -7.41 -17.08
N VAL A 217 0.29 -7.40 -15.79
CA VAL A 217 0.64 -8.47 -14.85
C VAL A 217 -0.65 -9.03 -14.24
N ALA A 218 -0.84 -10.34 -14.34
CA ALA A 218 -2.00 -11.02 -13.77
C ALA A 218 -1.57 -12.19 -12.90
N PHE A 219 -2.15 -12.31 -11.70
CA PHE A 219 -1.82 -13.36 -10.76
C PHE A 219 -2.99 -13.69 -9.83
N GLU A 220 -2.92 -14.85 -9.18
CA GLU A 220 -3.86 -15.28 -8.15
C GLU A 220 -3.12 -15.62 -6.85
N VAL A 221 -3.77 -15.33 -5.73
CA VAL A 221 -3.36 -15.75 -4.38
C VAL A 221 -4.47 -16.59 -3.80
N ARG A 222 -4.17 -17.86 -3.50
CA ARG A 222 -5.12 -18.82 -2.96
C ARG A 222 -4.75 -19.18 -1.53
N TYR A 223 -5.70 -18.99 -0.63
CA TYR A 223 -5.60 -19.21 0.80
C TYR A 223 -6.35 -20.47 1.18
N THR A 224 -5.71 -21.36 1.94
CA THR A 224 -6.34 -22.56 2.50
C THR A 224 -6.22 -22.54 4.02
N GLY A 225 -7.32 -22.78 4.72
CA GLY A 225 -7.31 -22.77 6.19
C GLY A 225 -8.68 -22.82 6.84
N GLU A 226 -8.73 -22.51 8.13
CA GLU A 226 -9.97 -22.41 8.91
C GLU A 226 -10.60 -21.01 8.76
N LEU A 227 -11.04 -20.67 7.56
CA LEU A 227 -11.49 -19.32 7.17
C LEU A 227 -12.98 -19.09 7.47
N GLY A 228 -13.44 -19.45 8.67
CA GLY A 228 -14.79 -19.14 9.14
C GLY A 228 -15.90 -19.61 8.18
N GLY A 229 -15.91 -20.90 7.84
CA GLY A 229 -16.89 -21.52 6.93
C GLY A 229 -16.47 -21.55 5.46
N CYS A 230 -15.46 -20.76 5.09
CA CYS A 230 -14.73 -20.90 3.83
C CYS A 230 -13.54 -21.83 4.05
N CYS A 231 -13.29 -22.79 3.15
CA CYS A 231 -12.09 -23.64 3.20
C CYS A 231 -11.00 -23.17 2.24
N GLU A 232 -11.39 -22.56 1.13
CA GLU A 232 -10.47 -22.00 0.13
C GLU A 232 -10.95 -20.63 -0.32
N LEU A 233 -10.05 -19.65 -0.34
CA LEU A 233 -10.33 -18.31 -0.84
C LEU A 233 -9.30 -17.97 -1.92
N THR A 234 -9.74 -17.46 -3.06
CA THR A 234 -8.84 -16.98 -4.13
C THR A 234 -9.07 -15.51 -4.37
N GLU A 235 -8.00 -14.72 -4.31
CA GLU A 235 -7.94 -13.36 -4.80
C GLU A 235 -7.28 -13.36 -6.19
N SER A 236 -7.91 -12.73 -7.17
CA SER A 236 -7.39 -12.57 -8.53
C SER A 236 -7.07 -11.09 -8.78
N TYR A 237 -5.89 -10.85 -9.36
CA TYR A 237 -5.36 -9.51 -9.60
C TYR A 237 -4.96 -9.35 -11.07
N VAL A 238 -5.40 -8.27 -11.72
CA VAL A 238 -4.93 -7.85 -13.05
C VAL A 238 -4.49 -6.39 -12.96
N LEU A 239 -3.19 -6.16 -13.10
CA LEU A 239 -2.55 -4.86 -12.98
C LEU A 239 -2.08 -4.37 -14.35
N SER A 240 -2.40 -3.12 -14.69
CA SER A 240 -1.97 -2.45 -15.93
C SER A 240 -1.80 -0.95 -15.70
N ASP A 241 -1.49 -0.20 -16.76
CA ASP A 241 -1.44 1.28 -16.73
C ASP A 241 -2.80 1.95 -16.46
N ARG A 242 -3.90 1.22 -16.66
CA ARG A 242 -5.27 1.66 -16.37
C ARG A 242 -5.61 1.56 -14.89
N GLY A 243 -5.05 0.61 -14.16
CA GLY A 243 -5.39 0.36 -12.76
C GLY A 243 -5.27 -1.09 -12.37
N LEU A 244 -5.91 -1.43 -11.26
CA LEU A 244 -6.05 -2.79 -10.74
C LEU A 244 -7.48 -3.28 -10.94
N GLU A 245 -7.66 -4.42 -11.60
CA GLU A 245 -8.88 -5.21 -11.50
C GLU A 245 -8.67 -6.27 -10.41
N TYR A 246 -9.59 -6.33 -9.45
CA TYR A 246 -9.50 -7.22 -8.29
C TYR A 246 -10.78 -8.01 -8.16
N ALA A 247 -10.68 -9.32 -7.97
CA ALA A 247 -11.82 -10.21 -7.80
C ALA A 247 -11.54 -11.28 -6.74
N VAL A 248 -12.60 -11.80 -6.13
CA VAL A 248 -12.53 -12.82 -5.08
C VAL A 248 -13.49 -13.97 -5.34
N ARG A 249 -13.05 -15.18 -4.98
CA ARG A 249 -13.87 -16.40 -4.96
C ARG A 249 -13.65 -17.11 -3.63
N CYS A 250 -14.73 -17.71 -3.11
CA CYS A 250 -14.71 -18.49 -1.88
C CYS A 250 -15.32 -19.86 -2.16
N GLU A 251 -14.69 -20.91 -1.63
CA GLU A 251 -15.19 -22.28 -1.64
C GLU A 251 -15.23 -22.84 -0.21
N PRO A 252 -16.37 -23.41 0.24
CA PRO A 252 -17.69 -23.28 -0.38
C PRO A 252 -18.14 -21.81 -0.45
N LYS A 253 -18.96 -21.47 -1.47
CA LYS A 253 -19.46 -20.11 -1.66
C LYS A 253 -20.38 -19.71 -0.49
N PRO A 254 -20.08 -18.64 0.25
CA PRO A 254 -20.95 -18.15 1.32
C PRO A 254 -22.20 -17.48 0.72
N GLU A 255 -23.26 -17.35 1.53
CA GLU A 255 -24.49 -16.65 1.11
C GLU A 255 -24.23 -15.18 0.76
N ARG A 256 -23.30 -14.55 1.49
CA ARG A 256 -22.89 -13.17 1.32
C ARG A 256 -21.38 -13.09 1.19
N LEU A 257 -20.92 -12.54 0.07
CA LEU A 257 -19.51 -12.27 -0.24
C LEU A 257 -19.43 -10.86 -0.82
N HIS A 258 -18.85 -9.95 -0.06
CA HIS A 258 -18.70 -8.54 -0.41
C HIS A 258 -17.21 -8.17 -0.41
N LEU A 259 -16.89 -6.97 -0.88
CA LEU A 259 -15.57 -6.37 -0.76
C LEU A 259 -15.58 -5.19 0.21
N LEU A 260 -14.51 -5.05 0.97
CA LEU A 260 -14.19 -3.83 1.71
C LEU A 260 -13.04 -3.13 0.98
N VAL A 261 -13.26 -1.87 0.64
CA VAL A 261 -12.26 -1.00 0.01
C VAL A 261 -12.04 0.20 0.92
N PRO A 262 -10.87 0.33 1.55
CA PRO A 262 -10.56 1.50 2.37
C PRO A 262 -10.52 2.76 1.51
N VAL A 263 -11.07 3.84 2.03
CA VAL A 263 -11.00 5.18 1.45
C VAL A 263 -10.49 6.16 2.49
N ILE A 264 -9.50 6.95 2.12
CA ILE A 264 -8.86 7.90 3.04
C ILE A 264 -9.87 8.95 3.52
N LEU A 265 -10.00 9.08 4.84
CA LEU A 265 -10.73 10.19 5.46
C LEU A 265 -9.81 11.40 5.64
N THR A 266 -8.65 11.18 6.25
CA THR A 266 -7.69 12.23 6.53
C THR A 266 -6.34 11.65 6.90
N ASP A 267 -5.28 12.34 6.52
CA ASP A 267 -3.93 12.09 7.01
C ASP A 267 -3.59 12.86 8.30
N GLY A 268 -4.56 13.60 8.86
CA GLY A 268 -4.40 14.46 10.03
C GLY A 268 -4.20 15.94 9.72
N GLU A 269 -4.03 16.32 8.45
CA GLU A 269 -3.98 17.73 8.01
C GLU A 269 -5.00 18.01 6.89
N VAL A 270 -5.16 17.10 5.94
CA VAL A 270 -6.09 17.25 4.82
C VAL A 270 -7.16 16.15 4.88
N GLU A 271 -8.41 16.52 4.63
CA GLU A 271 -9.51 15.56 4.49
C GLU A 271 -9.62 15.08 3.03
N GLY A 272 -10.02 13.82 2.85
CA GLY A 272 -10.42 13.30 1.55
C GLY A 272 -11.82 13.80 1.18
N GLU A 273 -11.98 14.24 -0.07
CA GLU A 273 -13.27 14.65 -0.62
C GLU A 273 -13.91 13.50 -1.40
N PHE A 274 -15.14 13.13 -1.03
CA PHE A 274 -15.89 12.03 -1.63
C PHE A 274 -16.87 12.57 -2.68
N ILE A 275 -16.73 12.09 -3.92
CA ILE A 275 -17.61 12.42 -5.02
C ILE A 275 -18.28 11.12 -5.46
N GLU A 276 -19.56 11.00 -5.12
CA GLU A 276 -20.38 9.83 -5.40
C GLU A 276 -21.02 9.94 -6.79
N GLU A 277 -20.76 8.96 -7.64
CA GLU A 277 -21.41 8.79 -8.92
C GLU A 277 -22.06 7.39 -9.02
N LYS A 278 -22.87 7.18 -10.07
CA LYS A 278 -23.65 5.94 -10.20
C LYS A 278 -22.77 4.70 -10.35
N ASP A 279 -21.67 4.82 -11.09
CA ASP A 279 -20.79 3.74 -11.49
C ASP A 279 -19.41 3.80 -10.82
N HIS A 280 -19.15 4.81 -9.97
CA HIS A 280 -17.91 4.89 -9.22
C HIS A 280 -18.03 5.79 -7.99
N LEU A 281 -17.14 5.55 -7.02
CA LEU A 281 -16.78 6.52 -5.99
C LEU A 281 -15.43 7.13 -6.34
N ARG A 282 -15.34 8.45 -6.36
CA ARG A 282 -14.08 9.18 -6.51
C ARG A 282 -13.68 9.82 -5.18
N VAL A 283 -12.41 9.67 -4.82
CA VAL A 283 -11.80 10.35 -3.67
C VAL A 283 -10.71 11.28 -4.18
N ASP A 284 -10.84 12.57 -3.85
CA ASP A 284 -9.82 13.59 -4.12
C ASP A 284 -9.05 13.89 -2.84
N TYR A 285 -7.72 13.84 -2.91
CA TYR A 285 -6.87 14.04 -1.73
C TYR A 285 -5.49 14.55 -2.15
N ARG A 286 -5.08 15.72 -1.65
CA ARG A 286 -3.76 16.35 -1.94
C ARG A 286 -3.37 16.34 -3.42
N GLY A 287 -4.31 16.65 -4.31
CA GLY A 287 -4.10 16.63 -5.77
C GLY A 287 -3.93 15.25 -6.38
N SER A 288 -4.17 14.18 -5.62
CA SER A 288 -4.30 12.81 -6.08
C SER A 288 -5.77 12.43 -6.21
N ILE A 289 -6.07 11.50 -7.13
CA ILE A 289 -7.41 10.96 -7.37
C ILE A 289 -7.36 9.46 -7.14
N TYR A 290 -8.35 8.93 -6.44
CA TYR A 290 -8.63 7.50 -6.34
C TYR A 290 -10.04 7.22 -6.84
N ARG A 291 -10.18 6.46 -7.93
CA ARG A 291 -11.47 6.01 -8.44
C ARG A 291 -11.68 4.55 -8.11
N ILE A 292 -12.84 4.26 -7.54
CA ILE A 292 -13.32 2.92 -7.27
C ILE A 292 -14.48 2.69 -8.23
N ASN A 293 -14.18 2.02 -9.34
CA ASN A 293 -15.15 1.71 -10.38
C ASN A 293 -15.97 0.50 -9.97
N LEU A 294 -17.28 0.67 -9.99
CA LEU A 294 -18.27 -0.27 -9.53
C LEU A 294 -19.01 -0.83 -10.73
N ARG A 295 -19.46 -2.08 -10.61
CA ARG A 295 -20.39 -2.60 -11.62
C ARG A 295 -21.71 -1.84 -11.59
N PRO A 296 -22.40 -1.69 -12.73
CA PRO A 296 -23.70 -1.03 -12.79
C PRO A 296 -24.79 -1.62 -11.87
N ASP A 297 -24.65 -2.90 -11.49
CA ASP A 297 -25.55 -3.65 -10.62
C ASP A 297 -25.02 -3.85 -9.19
N ALA A 298 -23.84 -3.31 -8.87
CA ALA A 298 -23.29 -3.40 -7.52
C ALA A 298 -23.97 -2.37 -6.59
N GLU A 299 -24.54 -2.86 -5.49
CA GLU A 299 -24.90 -2.01 -4.36
C GLU A 299 -23.65 -1.74 -3.51
N TRP A 300 -23.56 -0.54 -2.93
CA TRP A 300 -22.44 -0.17 -2.07
C TRP A 300 -22.88 0.80 -0.98
N VAL A 301 -22.08 0.87 0.08
CA VAL A 301 -22.30 1.79 1.20
C VAL A 301 -20.97 2.15 1.86
N LEU A 302 -20.78 3.42 2.19
CA LEU A 302 -19.72 3.81 3.13
C LEU A 302 -20.17 3.41 4.53
N ARG A 303 -19.42 2.50 5.18
CA ARG A 303 -19.76 2.03 6.51
C ARG A 303 -19.73 3.19 7.52
N ASP A 304 -20.66 3.15 8.47
CA ASP A 304 -20.76 4.11 9.57
C ASP A 304 -19.97 3.65 10.81
N ASP A 305 -19.03 2.73 10.62
CA ASP A 305 -18.09 2.30 11.66
C ASP A 305 -17.14 3.47 12.02
N PRO A 306 -16.58 3.48 13.25
CA PRO A 306 -15.51 4.41 13.60
C PRO A 306 -14.35 4.34 12.58
N PRO A 307 -13.70 5.47 12.27
CA PRO A 307 -12.56 5.48 11.36
C PRO A 307 -11.46 4.52 11.80
N ALA A 308 -10.90 3.79 10.84
CA ALA A 308 -9.87 2.81 11.08
C ALA A 308 -8.50 3.42 10.73
N ALA A 309 -7.59 3.47 11.71
CA ALA A 309 -6.27 4.08 11.57
C ALA A 309 -5.20 3.06 11.17
N ASN A 310 -4.37 3.37 10.17
CA ASN A 310 -3.03 2.76 10.04
C ASN A 310 -1.97 3.80 10.46
N ARG A 311 -0.73 3.64 10.00
CA ARG A 311 0.39 4.53 10.31
C ARG A 311 0.41 5.83 9.49
N ASN A 312 -0.43 5.91 8.46
CA ASN A 312 -0.41 6.96 7.45
C ASN A 312 -1.65 7.85 7.50
N ALA A 313 -2.81 7.31 7.82
CA ALA A 313 -4.09 8.02 7.77
C ALA A 313 -5.21 7.29 8.54
N LEU A 314 -6.35 7.96 8.65
CA LEU A 314 -7.65 7.36 8.97
C LEU A 314 -8.40 7.01 7.70
N TYR A 315 -9.10 5.89 7.72
CA TYR A 315 -9.88 5.39 6.59
C TYR A 315 -11.30 5.03 7.03
N ARG A 316 -12.24 5.08 6.08
CA ARG A 316 -13.52 4.35 6.17
C ARG A 316 -13.51 3.19 5.20
N ALA A 317 -14.31 2.17 5.51
CA ALA A 317 -14.54 1.08 4.59
C ALA A 317 -15.72 1.42 3.67
N LEU A 318 -15.48 1.44 2.37
CA LEU A 318 -16.51 1.28 1.36
C LEU A 318 -16.84 -0.21 1.26
N GLU A 319 -18.06 -0.59 1.63
CA GLU A 319 -18.55 -1.95 1.41
C GLU A 319 -19.23 -2.03 0.05
N ILE A 320 -18.74 -2.93 -0.80
CA ILE A 320 -19.29 -3.20 -2.14
C ILE A 320 -19.93 -4.59 -2.08
N ARG A 321 -21.24 -4.68 -2.33
CA ARG A 321 -22.00 -5.94 -2.34
C ARG A 321 -21.81 -6.69 -3.66
N PHE A 322 -20.54 -6.94 -3.97
CA PHE A 322 -20.06 -7.66 -5.13
C PHE A 322 -18.72 -8.30 -4.78
N ASN A 323 -18.20 -9.13 -5.68
CA ASN A 323 -16.95 -9.85 -5.48
C ASN A 323 -15.84 -9.45 -6.48
N GLU A 324 -16.01 -8.34 -7.19
CA GLU A 324 -14.99 -7.73 -8.05
C GLU A 324 -15.11 -6.19 -8.00
N VAL A 325 -14.00 -5.51 -8.24
CA VAL A 325 -13.89 -4.05 -8.30
C VAL A 325 -12.71 -3.66 -9.18
N SER A 326 -12.79 -2.48 -9.81
CA SER A 326 -11.67 -1.87 -10.51
C SER A 326 -11.22 -0.59 -9.79
N LEU A 327 -9.92 -0.46 -9.57
CA LEU A 327 -9.29 0.59 -8.76
C LEU A 327 -8.28 1.37 -9.59
N GLU A 328 -8.44 2.69 -9.65
CA GLU A 328 -7.56 3.57 -10.42
C GLU A 328 -7.01 4.70 -9.56
N LEU A 329 -5.71 4.98 -9.71
CA LEU A 329 -5.01 6.08 -9.06
C LEU A 329 -4.55 7.10 -10.09
N GLY A 330 -4.69 8.39 -9.81
CA GLY A 330 -4.30 9.46 -10.73
C GLY A 330 -3.88 10.75 -10.03
N GLN A 331 -3.51 11.76 -10.83
CA GLN A 331 -3.26 13.13 -10.37
C GLN A 331 -4.42 14.02 -10.84
N ALA A 332 -4.86 14.95 -9.99
CA ALA A 332 -5.86 15.94 -10.37
C ALA A 332 -5.31 16.86 -11.46
N GLY A 333 -6.07 17.04 -12.55
CA GLY A 333 -5.72 17.94 -13.65
C GLY A 333 -4.76 17.37 -14.70
N LYS A 334 -4.53 16.06 -14.74
CA LYS A 334 -3.80 15.36 -15.81
C LYS A 334 -4.59 14.24 -16.43
#